data_AF-A0A4D6KJX1-F1
#
_entry.id   AF-A0A4D6KJX1-F1
#
_cell.length_a   1.000
_cell.length_b   1.000
_cell.length_c   1.000
_cell.angle_alpha   90.00
_cell.angle_beta   90.00
_cell.angle_gamma   90.00
#
_symmetry.space_group_name_H-M   'P 1'
#
loop_
_entity.id
_entity.type
_entity.pdbx_description
1 polymer ?
#
loop_
_entity_poly.entity_id
_entity_poly.type
_entity_poly.pdbx_seq_one_letter_code
_entity_poly.pdbx_strand_id
1 'polypeptide(L)'
;MYGLSQLQRQLAEFTSSLFDEGFLDDQFNELQQLQDESNPEFVVEVVTLFFEDAERVLNELANTLALDNIDFKRVDAHVHQLKGSSSR
;
A
#
# COMPACT_ATOMS: atom_id res chain seq x y z
N MET A 1 9.19 -18.33 -25.36
CA MET A 1 10.22 -18.11 -24.33
C MET A 1 10.60 -16.63 -24.20
N TYR A 2 10.80 -15.88 -25.29
CA TYR A 2 11.12 -14.43 -25.26
C TYR A 2 10.10 -13.51 -24.56
N GLY A 3 8.80 -13.84 -24.56
CA GLY A 3 7.78 -12.99 -23.94
C GLY A 3 7.79 -13.01 -22.40
N LEU A 4 8.04 -14.17 -21.79
CA LEU A 4 8.08 -14.31 -20.33
C LEU A 4 9.28 -13.57 -19.74
N SER A 5 10.46 -13.69 -20.36
CA SER A 5 11.65 -12.98 -19.91
C SER A 5 11.52 -11.46 -20.09
N GLN A 6 10.81 -11.00 -21.12
CA GLN A 6 10.51 -9.58 -21.29
C GLN A 6 9.58 -9.05 -20.20
N LEU A 7 8.51 -9.79 -19.87
CA LEU A 7 7.58 -9.40 -18.79
C LEU A 7 8.26 -9.39 -17.42
N GLN A 8 9.10 -10.39 -17.14
CA GLN A 8 9.90 -10.42 -15.91
C GLN A 8 10.84 -9.23 -15.79
N ARG A 9 11.49 -8.84 -16.89
CA ARG A 9 12.34 -7.64 -16.91
C ARG A 9 11.53 -6.37 -16.69
N GLN A 10 10.40 -6.21 -17.37
CA GLN A 10 9.53 -5.04 -17.20
C GLN A 10 9.02 -4.90 -15.77
N LEU A 11 8.63 -6.01 -15.14
CA LEU A 11 8.22 -6.01 -13.73
C LEU A 11 9.37 -5.57 -12.83
N ALA A 12 10.57 -6.14 -13.01
CA ALA A 12 11.74 -5.77 -12.21
C ALA A 12 12.13 -4.29 -12.38
N GLU A 13 12.12 -3.79 -13.62
CA GLU A 13 12.41 -2.38 -13.93
C GLU A 13 11.37 -1.44 -13.29
N PHE A 14 10.08 -1.78 -13.37
CA PHE A 14 9.01 -0.99 -12.76
C PHE A 14 9.05 -1.03 -11.23
N THR A 15 9.28 -2.20 -10.62
CA THR A 15 9.45 -2.30 -9.18
C THR A 15 10.65 -1.45 -8.73
N SER A 16 11.78 -1.50 -9.44
CA SER A 16 12.94 -0.65 -9.13
C SER A 16 12.59 0.83 -9.17
N SER A 17 11.84 1.29 -10.17
CA SER A 17 11.47 2.71 -10.25
C SER A 17 10.57 3.14 -9.08
N LEU A 18 9.69 2.27 -8.59
CA LEU A 18 8.87 2.57 -7.40
C LEU A 18 9.71 2.76 -6.13
N PHE A 19 10.80 2.01 -5.97
CA PHE A 19 11.76 2.23 -4.88
C PHE A 19 12.58 3.51 -5.09
N ASP A 20 13.09 3.74 -6.29
CA ASP A 20 13.90 4.93 -6.62
C ASP A 20 13.11 6.24 -6.45
N GLU A 21 11.81 6.21 -6.73
CA GLU A 21 10.88 7.34 -6.54
C GLU A 21 10.36 7.46 -5.10
N GLY A 22 10.63 6.48 -4.23
CA GLY A 22 10.24 6.49 -2.81
C GLY A 22 8.78 6.10 -2.54
N PHE A 23 8.11 5.45 -3.48
CA PHE A 23 6.77 4.88 -3.27
C PHE A 23 6.82 3.61 -2.42
N LEU A 24 7.90 2.84 -2.53
CA LEU A 24 8.15 1.63 -1.76
C LEU A 24 9.43 1.78 -0.93
N ASP A 25 9.45 1.14 0.22
CA ASP A 25 10.62 1.04 1.09
C ASP A 25 10.89 -0.43 1.49
N ASP A 26 11.89 -0.64 2.34
CA ASP A 26 12.33 -1.97 2.74
C ASP A 26 11.22 -2.84 3.36
N GLN A 27 10.14 -2.24 3.91
CA GLN A 27 9.00 -2.99 4.43
C GLN A 27 8.31 -3.80 3.32
N PHE A 28 8.23 -3.26 2.10
CA PHE A 28 7.66 -3.99 0.97
C PHE A 28 8.53 -5.21 0.58
N ASN A 29 9.86 -5.09 0.70
CA ASN A 29 10.77 -6.22 0.49
C ASN A 29 10.56 -7.32 1.55
N GLU A 30 10.29 -6.94 2.81
CA GLU A 30 9.94 -7.90 3.87
C GLU A 30 8.64 -8.64 3.55
N LEU A 31 7.61 -7.95 3.05
CA LEU A 31 6.37 -8.59 2.61
C LEU A 31 6.60 -9.60 1.48
N GLN A 32 7.45 -9.27 0.50
CA GLN A 32 7.80 -10.20 -0.57
C GLN A 32 8.52 -11.45 -0.07
N GLN A 33 9.32 -11.37 0.99
CA GLN A 33 10.02 -12.52 1.59
C GLN A 33 9.07 -13.49 2.31
N LEU A 34 7.89 -13.04 2.71
CA LEU A 34 6.86 -13.87 3.33
C LEU A 34 6.03 -14.66 2.31
N GLN A 35 6.10 -14.30 1.02
CA GLN A 35 5.45 -15.02 -0.06
C GLN A 35 6.27 -16.25 -0.45
N ASP A 36 5.62 -17.42 -0.50
CA ASP A 36 6.25 -18.68 -0.88
C ASP A 36 5.31 -19.55 -1.73
N GLU A 37 5.75 -20.77 -2.07
CA GLU A 37 4.95 -21.71 -2.90
C GLU A 37 3.65 -22.16 -2.21
N SER A 38 3.56 -22.06 -0.88
CA SER A 38 2.38 -22.41 -0.10
C SER A 38 1.36 -21.26 -0.01
N ASN A 39 1.83 -20.01 -0.10
CA ASN A 39 0.99 -18.83 -0.20
C ASN A 39 1.49 -17.86 -1.30
N PRO A 40 1.27 -18.19 -2.58
CA PRO A 40 1.81 -17.41 -3.70
C PRO A 40 1.12 -16.05 -3.88
N GLU A 41 -0.05 -15.82 -3.28
CA GLU A 41 -0.83 -14.59 -3.41
C GLU A 41 -0.65 -13.63 -2.21
N PHE A 42 0.21 -13.97 -1.25
CA PHE A 42 0.36 -13.23 0.01
C PHE A 42 0.51 -11.72 -0.18
N VAL A 43 1.43 -11.27 -1.04
CA VAL A 43 1.66 -9.83 -1.26
C VAL A 43 0.43 -9.17 -1.89
N VAL A 44 -0.23 -9.87 -2.83
CA VAL A 44 -1.45 -9.37 -3.48
C VAL A 44 -2.58 -9.21 -2.46
N GLU A 45 -2.76 -10.18 -1.57
CA GLU A 45 -3.76 -10.14 -0.50
C GLU A 45 -3.51 -8.97 0.47
N VAL A 46 -2.26 -8.80 0.91
CA VAL A 46 -1.89 -7.70 1.82
C VAL A 46 -2.11 -6.33 1.16
N VAL A 47 -1.67 -6.16 -0.09
CA VAL A 47 -1.86 -4.90 -0.84
C VAL A 47 -3.34 -4.61 -1.10
N THR A 48 -4.14 -5.64 -1.37
CA THR A 48 -5.60 -5.50 -1.55
C THR A 48 -6.26 -5.02 -0.26
N LEU A 49 -5.93 -5.65 0.89
CA LEU A 49 -6.44 -5.23 2.20
C LEU A 49 -6.01 -3.80 2.55
N PHE A 50 -4.78 -3.42 2.21
CA PHE A 50 -4.30 -2.05 2.38
C PHE A 50 -5.15 -1.06 1.57
N PHE A 51 -5.42 -1.33 0.29
CA PHE A 51 -6.23 -0.43 -0.54
C PHE A 51 -7.66 -0.28 -0.04
N GLU A 52 -8.29 -1.38 0.40
CA GLU A 52 -9.63 -1.35 0.98
C GLU A 52 -9.69 -0.49 2.26
N ASP A 53 -8.73 -0.66 3.18
CA ASP A 53 -8.67 0.15 4.41
C ASP A 53 -8.31 1.61 4.12
N ALA A 54 -7.36 1.85 3.22
CA ALA A 54 -6.95 3.20 2.83
C ALA A 54 -8.10 3.98 2.20
N GLU A 55 -8.86 3.37 1.28
CA GLU A 55 -10.04 4.00 0.67
C GLU A 55 -11.07 4.38 1.74
N ARG A 56 -11.38 3.45 2.66
CA ARG A 56 -12.33 3.71 3.75
C ARG A 56 -11.87 4.88 4.63
N VAL A 57 -10.60 4.88 5.06
CA VAL A 57 -10.05 5.92 5.94
C VAL A 57 -9.97 7.27 5.23
N LEU A 58 -9.59 7.30 3.95
CA LEU A 58 -9.56 8.54 3.16
C LEU A 58 -10.97 9.13 2.98
N ASN A 59 -11.98 8.29 2.77
CA ASN A 59 -13.37 8.74 2.71
C ASN A 59 -13.86 9.29 4.06
N GLU A 60 -13.55 8.64 5.17
CA GLU A 60 -13.87 9.14 6.52
C GLU A 60 -13.17 10.47 6.84
N LEU A 61 -11.91 10.60 6.44
CA LEU A 61 -11.13 11.82 6.59
C LEU A 61 -11.73 12.96 5.76
N ALA A 62 -12.07 12.71 4.49
CA ALA A 62 -12.71 13.69 3.60
C ALA A 62 -14.05 14.17 4.17
N ASN A 63 -14.89 13.24 4.65
CA ASN A 63 -16.17 13.57 5.28
C ASN A 63 -15.99 14.42 6.55
N THR A 64 -14.97 14.12 7.37
CA THR A 64 -14.69 14.88 8.59
C THR A 64 -14.21 16.30 8.28
N LEU A 65 -13.37 16.46 7.25
CA LEU A 65 -12.85 17.75 6.81
C LEU A 65 -13.90 18.62 6.08
N ALA A 66 -14.97 18.02 5.58
CA ALA A 66 -16.07 18.73 4.92
C ALA A 66 -17.05 19.40 5.89
N LEU A 67 -16.92 19.20 7.21
CA LEU A 67 -17.78 19.80 8.22
C LEU A 67 -17.36 21.24 8.54
N ASP A 68 -18.33 22.13 8.79
CA ASP A 68 -18.07 23.52 9.20
C ASP A 68 -17.29 23.62 10.53
N ASN A 69 -17.52 22.67 11.44
CA ASN A 69 -16.78 22.56 12.70
C ASN A 69 -16.02 21.22 12.74
N ILE A 70 -14.74 21.28 12.38
CA ILE A 70 -13.88 20.11 12.22
C ILE A 70 -13.50 19.54 13.59
N ASP A 71 -13.79 18.25 13.80
CA ASP A 71 -13.26 17.49 14.94
C ASP A 71 -11.83 17.02 14.64
N PHE A 72 -10.85 17.83 15.04
CA PHE A 72 -9.43 17.52 14.84
C PHE A 72 -8.95 16.26 15.56
N LYS A 73 -9.64 15.80 16.62
CA LYS A 73 -9.28 14.53 17.26
C LYS A 73 -9.65 13.34 16.38
N ARG A 74 -10.77 13.43 15.65
CA ARG A 74 -11.14 12.42 14.66
C ARG A 74 -10.22 12.45 13.45
N VAL A 75 -9.87 13.63 12.96
CA VAL A 75 -8.87 13.79 11.88
C VAL A 75 -7.55 13.12 12.27
N ASP A 76 -7.02 13.41 13.47
CA ASP A 76 -5.79 12.80 13.98
C ASP A 76 -5.90 11.27 14.04
N ALA A 77 -7.02 10.73 14.53
CA ALA A 77 -7.25 9.29 14.56
C ALA A 77 -7.24 8.64 13.16
N HIS A 78 -7.90 9.26 12.17
CA HIS A 78 -7.90 8.76 10.79
C HIS A 78 -6.51 8.81 10.16
N VAL A 79 -5.77 9.92 10.34
CA VAL A 79 -4.40 10.06 9.83
C VAL A 79 -3.47 9.06 10.52
N HIS A 80 -3.63 8.84 11.83
CA HIS A 80 -2.85 7.85 12.57
C HIS A 80 -3.11 6.43 12.06
N GLN A 81 -4.38 6.08 11.78
CA GLN A 81 -4.73 4.80 11.18
C GLN A 81 -4.07 4.65 9.80
N LEU A 82 -4.23 5.64 8.91
CA LEU A 82 -3.66 5.59 7.56
C LEU A 82 -2.13 5.47 7.59
N LYS A 83 -1.47 6.21 8.49
CA LYS A 83 -0.03 6.07 8.72
C LYS A 83 0.32 4.65 9.15
N GLY A 84 -0.42 4.13 10.13
CA GLY A 84 -0.19 2.78 10.68
C GLY A 84 -0.37 1.68 9.64
N SER A 85 -1.38 1.79 8.76
CA SER A 85 -1.61 0.81 7.69
C SER A 85 -0.59 0.95 6.54
N SER A 86 -0.12 2.16 6.25
CA SER A 86 0.88 2.40 5.20
C SER A 86 2.30 1.95 5.58
N SER A 87 2.58 1.75 6.86
CA SER A 87 3.91 1.34 7.39
C SER A 87 3.97 -0.12 7.83
N ARG A 88 2.91 -0.91 7.60
CA ARG A 88 2.82 -2.32 8.00
C ARG A 88 3.09 -3.24 6.82
#